data_AF-A0A1V9W0U7-F1
#
_entry.id   AF-A0A1V9W0U7-F1
#
_cell.length_a   1.000
_cell.length_b   1.000
_cell.length_c   1.000
_cell.angle_alpha   90.00
_cell.angle_beta   90.00
_cell.angle_gamma   90.00
#
_symmetry.space_group_name_H-M   'P 1'
#
loop_
_entity.id
_entity.type
_entity.pdbx_description
1 polymer ?
#
loop_
_entity_poly.entity_id
_entity_poly.type
_entity_poly.pdbx_seq_one_letter_code
_entity_poly.pdbx_strand_id
1 'polypeptide(L)' 'MCLVGSDSKVKPVAARQIVAIKRMWFFTFREELDVSGGLTQSDVRELVLKIYNYEESRCGKYYDSIGPI' A
#
# COMPACT_ATOMS: atom_id res chain seq x y z
N MET A 1 2.06 4.05 40.95
CA MET A 1 1.84 3.09 39.84
C MET A 1 0.91 3.75 38.84
N CYS A 2 1.44 4.30 37.74
CA CYS A 2 0.60 4.85 36.68
C CYS A 2 0.28 3.73 35.70
N LEU A 3 -1.01 3.47 35.51
CA LEU A 3 -1.53 2.49 34.57
C LEU A 3 -1.04 2.87 33.16
N VAL A 4 -0.18 2.03 32.59
CA VAL A 4 0.15 2.02 31.17
C VAL A 4 -1.14 1.63 30.45
N GLY A 5 -1.94 2.63 30.09
CA GLY A 5 -2.99 2.48 29.11
C GLY A 5 -2.32 2.20 27.77
N SER A 6 -2.14 0.92 27.45
CA SER A 6 -1.89 0.47 26.07
C SER A 6 -3.18 0.62 25.27
N ASP A 7 -3.61 1.87 25.13
CA ASP A 7 -4.62 2.27 24.15
C ASP A 7 -3.86 2.38 22.82
N SER A 8 -3.59 1.23 22.19
CA SER A 8 -3.14 1.20 20.80
C SER A 8 -4.30 1.73 19.96
N LYS A 9 -4.40 3.06 19.86
CA LYS A 9 -5.37 3.80 19.06
C LYS A 9 -5.02 3.61 17.59
N VAL A 10 -5.21 2.39 17.11
CA VAL A 10 -5.16 2.06 15.69
C VAL A 10 -6.33 2.78 15.04
N LYS A 11 -6.04 3.91 14.38
CA LYS A 11 -7.09 4.69 13.71
C LYS A 11 -7.56 3.89 12.48
N PRO A 12 -8.86 3.54 12.41
CA PRO A 12 -9.40 2.89 11.23
C PRO A 12 -9.27 3.81 10.02
N VAL A 13 -9.01 3.21 8.86
CA VAL A 13 -8.85 3.93 7.60
C VAL A 13 -10.22 4.35 7.05
N ALA A 14 -10.30 5.56 6.52
CA ALA A 14 -11.54 6.05 5.90
C ALA A 14 -11.88 5.21 4.66
N ALA A 15 -13.16 4.88 4.46
CA ALA A 15 -13.61 4.07 3.32
C ALA A 15 -13.12 4.60 1.95
N ARG A 16 -12.99 5.93 1.81
CA ARG A 16 -12.43 6.57 0.59
C ARG A 16 -10.97 6.19 0.34
N GLN A 17 -10.14 6.10 1.38
CA GLN A 17 -8.75 5.67 1.26
C GLN A 17 -8.67 4.19 0.86
N ILE A 18 -9.54 3.34 1.41
CA ILE A 18 -9.62 1.92 1.05
C ILE A 18 -9.93 1.77 -0.45
N VAL A 19 -10.94 2.49 -0.96
CA VAL A 19 -11.29 2.45 -2.39
C VAL A 19 -10.13 2.92 -3.27
N ALA A 20 -9.44 4.00 -2.87
CA ALA A 20 -8.29 4.51 -3.63
C ALA A 20 -7.17 3.46 -3.72
N ILE A 21 -6.84 2.80 -2.60
CA ILE A 21 -5.80 1.77 -2.56
C ILE A 21 -6.19 0.54 -3.37
N LYS A 22 -7.44 0.06 -3.26
CA LYS A 22 -7.93 -1.04 -4.09
C LYS A 22 -7.78 -0.75 -5.58
N ARG A 23 -8.09 0.48 -6.01
CA ARG A 23 -7.91 0.91 -7.41
C ARG A 23 -6.44 0.91 -7.81
N MET A 24 -5.57 1.55 -7.02
CA MET A 24 -4.13 1.59 -7.31
C MET A 24 -3.54 0.18 -7.39
N TRP A 25 -3.90 -0.70 -6.45
CA TRP A 25 -3.48 -2.10 -6.46
C TRP A 25 -3.90 -2.82 -7.75
N PHE A 26 -5.17 -2.72 -8.13
CA PHE A 26 -5.66 -3.34 -9.35
C PHE A 26 -4.96 -2.82 -10.61
N PHE A 27 -4.69 -1.52 -10.70
CA PHE A 27 -3.97 -0.98 -11.86
C PHE A 27 -2.51 -1.45 -11.94
N THR A 28 -1.86 -1.57 -10.78
CA THR A 28 -0.45 -1.95 -10.66
C THR A 28 -0.25 -3.45 -10.94
N PHE A 29 -1.01 -4.29 -10.23
CA PHE A 29 -0.81 -5.75 -10.22
C PHE A 29 -1.82 -6.53 -11.06
N ARG A 30 -2.93 -5.90 -11.49
CA ARG A 30 -4.07 -6.56 -12.17
C ARG A 30 -4.76 -7.64 -11.33
N GLU A 31 -4.69 -7.49 -10.02
CA GLU A 31 -5.29 -8.39 -9.02
C GLU A 31 -6.28 -7.63 -8.14
N GLU A 32 -7.29 -8.32 -7.61
CA GLU A 32 -8.21 -7.73 -6.64
C GLU A 32 -7.59 -7.75 -5.23
N LEU A 33 -7.64 -6.61 -4.54
CA LEU A 33 -7.17 -6.51 -3.16
C LEU A 33 -8.33 -6.86 -2.20
N ASP A 34 -8.26 -8.03 -1.59
CA ASP A 34 -9.17 -8.38 -0.49
C ASP A 34 -8.77 -7.67 0.80
N VAL A 35 -9.75 -7.07 1.45
CA VAL A 35 -9.59 -6.25 2.65
C VAL A 35 -10.74 -6.56 3.60
N SER A 36 -10.80 -7.81 4.05
CA SER A 36 -11.89 -8.37 4.83
C SER A 36 -11.85 -7.98 6.33
N GLY A 37 -10.70 -7.50 6.84
CA GLY A 37 -10.49 -7.18 8.26
C GLY A 37 -10.51 -5.68 8.63
N GLY A 38 -10.76 -4.79 7.67
CA GLY A 38 -10.48 -3.36 7.84
C GLY A 38 -8.98 -3.06 7.78
N LEU A 39 -8.62 -1.85 7.34
CA LEU A 39 -7.22 -1.42 7.26
C LEU A 39 -6.89 -0.47 8.39
N THR A 40 -5.68 -0.64 8.91
CA THR A 40 -4.99 0.35 9.73
C THR A 40 -4.20 1.31 8.84
N GLN A 41 -3.83 2.47 9.38
CA GLN A 41 -2.98 3.42 8.64
C GLN A 41 -1.59 2.83 8.34
N SER A 42 -1.08 1.93 9.18
CA SER A 42 0.19 1.22 8.93
C SER A 42 0.07 0.29 7.72
N ASP A 43 -1.01 -0.49 7.63
CA ASP A 43 -1.25 -1.39 6.49
C ASP A 43 -1.36 -0.59 5.19
N VAL A 44 -2.06 0.55 5.24
CA VAL A 44 -2.16 1.48 4.10
C VAL A 44 -0.77 1.93 3.64
N ARG A 45 0.10 2.31 4.58
CA ARG A 45 1.46 2.74 4.26
C ARG A 45 2.26 1.61 3.60
N GLU A 46 2.14 0.39 4.12
CA GLU A 46 2.81 -0.78 3.53
C GLU A 46 2.30 -1.10 2.13
N LEU A 47 1.00 -1.05 1.90
CA LEU A 47 0.39 -1.28 0.59
C LEU A 47 0.87 -0.23 -0.44
N VAL A 48 0.92 1.04 -0.05
CA VAL A 48 1.42 2.12 -0.91
C VAL A 48 2.90 1.93 -1.25
N LEU A 49 3.74 1.58 -0.27
CA LEU A 49 5.15 1.30 -0.50
C LEU A 49 5.35 0.10 -1.45
N LYS A 50 4.55 -0.96 -1.29
CA LYS A 50 4.61 -2.13 -2.17
C LYS A 50 4.26 -1.77 -3.61
N ILE A 51 3.21 -0.96 -3.83
CA ILE A 51 2.85 -0.45 -5.15
C ILE A 51 4.01 0.36 -5.75
N TYR A 52 4.57 1.30 -4.98
CA TYR A 52 5.65 2.16 -5.45
C TYR A 52 6.90 1.35 -5.84
N ASN A 53 7.35 0.44 -4.97
CA ASN A 53 8.54 -0.36 -5.23
C ASN A 53 8.38 -1.26 -6.46
N TYR A 54 7.17 -1.76 -6.71
CA TYR A 54 6.89 -2.56 -7.91
C TYR A 54 6.94 -1.70 -9.18
N GLU A 55 6.32 -0.53 -9.16
CA GLU A 55 6.38 0.42 -10.30
C GLU A 55 7.82 0.87 -10.56
N GLU A 56 8.59 1.21 -9.52
CA GLU A 56 10.00 1.56 -9.64
C GLU A 56 10.83 0.40 -10.23
N SER A 57 10.60 -0.83 -9.77
CA SER A 57 11.26 -2.02 -10.31
C SER A 57 10.88 -2.30 -11.77
N ARG A 58 9.64 -2.02 -12.18
CA ARG A 58 9.21 -2.13 -13.58
C ARG A 58 9.79 -1.04 -14.46
N CYS A 59 9.86 0.17 -13.92
CA CYS A 59 10.46 1.33 -14.57
C CYS A 59 11.95 1.09 -14.83
N GLY A 60 12.70 0.65 -13.81
CA GLY A 60 14.11 0.26 -13.94
C GLY A 60 14.32 -0.80 -15.02
N LYS A 61 13.47 -1.84 -15.05
CA LYS A 61 13.51 -2.86 -16.12
C LYS A 61 13.25 -2.31 -17.51
N TYR A 62 12.36 -1.31 -17.66
CA TYR A 62 12.11 -0.70 -18.95
C TYR A 62 13.35 0.03 -19.44
N TYR A 63 13.99 0.87 -18.60
CA TYR A 63 15.19 1.62 -18.99
C TYR A 63 16.46 0.76 -19.12
N ASP A 64 16.63 -0.32 -18.35
CA ASP A 64 17.73 -1.27 -18.54
C ASP A 64 17.59 -2.10 -19.84
N SER A 65 16.35 -2.25 -20.35
CA SER A 65 16.07 -2.96 -21.61
C SER A 65 16.31 -2.08 -22.85
N ILE A 66 16.38 -0.76 -22.68
CA ILE A 66 16.80 0.18 -23.71
C ILE A 66 18.25 0.54 -23.38
N GLY A 67 19.19 -0.31 -23.80
CA GLY A 67 20.63 -0.09 -23.56
C GLY A 67 21.10 1.33 -23.92
N PRO A 68 22.28 1.77 -23.44
CA PRO A 68 22.74 3.14 -23.62
C PRO A 68 22.70 3.52 -25.11
N ILE A 69 22.04 4.65 -25.39
CA ILE A 69 21.94 5.27 -26.72
C ILE A 69 23.34 5.57 -27.27
#